data_AF-A0A3N6LKK1-F1
#
_entry.id   AF-A0A3N6LKK1-F1
#
_cell.length_a   1.000
_cell.length_b   1.000
_cell.length_c   1.000
_cell.angle_alpha   90.00
_cell.angle_beta   90.00
_cell.angle_gamma   90.00
#
_symmetry.space_group_name_H-M   'P 1'
#
loop_
_entity.id
_entity.type
_entity.pdbx_description
1 polymer ?
#
loop_
_entity_poly.entity_id
_entity_poly.type
_entity_poly.pdbx_seq_one_letter_code
_entity_poly.pdbx_strand_id
1 'polypeptide(L)' 'MIVMATAGRTGTSRELIGSVAERVVRSSPVPVVTINADEY' A
#
# COMPACT_ATOMS: atom_id res chain seq x y z
N MET A 1 14.92 2.50 3.24
CA MET A 1 13.63 1.88 3.61
C MET A 1 12.55 2.94 3.47
N ILE A 2 11.38 2.58 2.95
CA ILE A 2 10.25 3.49 2.70
C ILE A 2 9.04 3.03 3.51
N VAL A 3 8.30 3.96 4.11
CA VAL A 3 7.03 3.69 4.80
C VAL A 3 5.95 4.55 4.16
N MET A 4 4.82 3.94 3.81
CA MET A 4 3.69 4.64 3.21
C MET A 4 2.35 4.17 3.81
N ALA A 5 1.46 5.13 4.06
CA ALA A 5 0.08 4.84 4.41
C ALA A 5 -0.78 4.82 3.15
N THR A 6 -1.70 3.86 3.05
CA THR A 6 -2.67 3.77 1.96
C THR A 6 -4.06 4.02 2.52
N ALA A 7 -4.78 5.00 1.96
CA ALA A 7 -6.21 5.16 2.16
C ALA A 7 -6.95 4.30 1.12
N GLY A 8 -7.63 3.25 1.55
CA GLY A 8 -8.40 2.36 0.71
C GLY A 8 -9.72 3.03 0.32
N ARG A 9 -9.76 3.69 -0.85
CA ARG A 9 -11.03 4.24 -1.38
C ARG A 9 -12.05 3.19 -1.85
N THR A 10 -11.78 1.90 -1.65
CA THR A 10 -12.65 0.79 -2.06
C THR A 10 -12.49 -0.35 -1.07
N GLY A 11 -13.34 -0.35 -0.02
CA GLY A 11 -13.33 -1.29 1.11
C GLY A 11 -13.81 -2.71 0.80
N THR A 12 -13.38 -3.32 -0.29
CA THR A 12 -13.69 -4.74 -0.54
C THR A 12 -12.51 -5.44 -1.16
N SER A 13 -12.24 -6.63 -0.62
CA SER A 13 -11.24 -7.61 -1.09
C SER A 13 -9.84 -7.34 -0.54
N ARG A 14 -9.54 -8.05 0.56
CA ARG A 14 -8.32 -8.80 0.94
C ARG A 14 -7.05 -8.83 0.06
N GLU A 15 -7.00 -8.17 -1.10
CA GLU A 15 -5.97 -8.33 -2.14
C GLU A 15 -5.60 -7.03 -2.91
N LEU A 16 -6.25 -5.88 -2.68
CA LEU A 16 -5.97 -4.67 -3.46
C LEU A 16 -4.99 -3.72 -2.74
N ILE A 17 -3.69 -3.96 -2.92
CA ILE A 17 -2.69 -2.88 -2.75
C ILE A 17 -3.10 -1.77 -3.73
N GLY A 18 -3.36 -0.55 -3.21
CA GLY A 18 -3.76 0.58 -4.06
C GLY A 18 -2.79 0.80 -5.23
N SER A 19 -3.28 1.27 -6.38
CA SER A 19 -2.50 1.34 -7.63
C SER A 19 -1.19 2.15 -7.57
N VAL A 20 -1.05 3.04 -6.58
CA VAL A 20 0.20 3.75 -6.28
C VAL A 20 1.13 2.88 -5.43
N ALA A 21 0.61 2.26 -4.36
CA ALA A 21 1.38 1.38 -3.51
C ALA A 21 1.91 0.15 -4.26
N GLU A 22 1.13 -0.38 -5.21
CA GLU A 22 1.53 -1.54 -6.02
C GLU A 22 2.73 -1.20 -6.90
N ARG A 23 2.68 -0.04 -7.57
CA ARG A 23 3.80 0.48 -8.35
C ARG A 23 5.04 0.70 -7.50
N VAL A 24 4.90 1.32 -6.32
CA VAL A 24 6.03 1.61 -5.43
C VAL A 24 6.67 0.31 -4.92
N VAL A 25 5.87 -0.63 -4.43
CA VAL A 25 6.36 -1.93 -3.94
C VAL A 25 7.08 -2.71 -5.05
N ARG A 26 6.51 -2.77 -6.26
CA ARG A 26 7.11 -3.51 -7.38
C ARG A 26 8.41 -2.90 -7.93
N SER A 27 8.60 -1.60 -7.79
CA SER A 27 9.73 -0.87 -8.42
C SER A 27 10.79 -0.41 -7.43
N SER A 28 10.54 -0.50 -6.12
CA SER A 28 11.45 0.03 -5.12
C SER A 28 12.75 -0.79 -5.03
N PRO A 29 13.93 -0.14 -5.08
CA PRO A 29 15.22 -0.81 -4.86
C PRO A 29 15.51 -1.09 -3.38
N VAL A 30 14.63 -0.63 -2.47
CA VAL A 30 14.76 -0.77 -1.02
C VAL A 30 13.46 -1.30 -0.40
N PRO A 31 13.50 -1.94 0.78
CA PRO A 31 12.29 -2.43 1.44
C PRO A 31 11.23 -1.34 1.64
N VAL A 32 9.96 -1.70 1.39
CA VAL A 32 8.78 -0.84 1.52
C VAL A 32 7.79 -1.48 2.50
N VAL A 33 7.29 -0.68 3.44
CA VAL A 33 6.23 -1.07 4.39
C VAL A 33 4.98 -0.25 4.08
N THR A 34 3.84 -0.93 3.91
CA THR A 34 2.53 -0.33 3.65
C THR A 34 1.61 -0.48 4.85
N ILE A 35 0.97 0.62 5.26
CA ILE A 35 0.02 0.65 6.38
C ILE A 35 -1.38 0.93 5.81
N ASN A 36 -2.36 0.10 6.15
CA ASN A 36 -3.77 0.35 5.81
C ASN A 36 -4.36 1.35 6.81
N ALA A 37 -4.74 2.54 6.33
CA ALA A 37 -5.24 3.61 7.19
C ALA A 37 -6.71 3.46 7.60
N ASP A 38 -7.47 2.59 6.92
CA ASP A 38 -8.90 2.36 7.20
C ASP A 38 -9.13 1.22 8.22
N GLU A 39 -8.09 0.50 8.62
CA GLU A 39 -8.14 -0.55 9.65
C GLU A 39 -7.74 -0.03 11.05
N TYR A 40 -7.85 1.29 11.28
CA TYR A 40 -7.62 1.94 12.56
C TYR A 40 -8.90 2.41 13.24
#